data_AF-A0A7C4UAL6-F1
#
_entry.id   AF-A0A7C4UAL6-F1
#
_cell.length_a   1.000
_cell.length_b   1.000
_cell.length_c   1.000
_cell.angle_alpha   90.00
_cell.angle_beta   90.00
_cell.angle_gamma   90.00
#
_symmetry.space_group_name_H-M   'P 1'
#
loop_
_entity.id
_entity.type
_entity.pdbx_description
1 polymer ?
#
loop_
_entity_poly.entity_id
_entity_poly.type
_entity_poly.pdbx_seq_one_letter_code
_entity_poly.pdbx_strand_id
1 'polypeptide(L)'
;MNKKNKFVKIAALASILFSFSLISLTFAKQTETQNQRQLLIETRQENRIASGSVANANQERIRLQNLASTTDKEISKNTESLQNLLNRINNSQAIPETQKNMISQKIQSQINNLENIKNQLGNNEISSSSIADQRKIMEETTQNMRLLVPQANILAAANRILSVATMTTEIANKLQIRISEMQNNGANVSSTTNIFNDISAKVADAQKMAQNAINESQNITATSTTIAAQMKADTSALQSARADIVAGQKDLQSARKDIGQLLKFIFPNEKQVMKTASGTQPNNK
;
A
#
# COMPACT_ATOMS: atom_id res chain seq x y z
N MET A 1 -92.79 -37.40 -67.51
CA MET A 1 -91.68 -36.75 -66.76
C MET A 1 -91.34 -37.64 -65.55
N ASN A 2 -90.19 -38.31 -65.56
CA ASN A 2 -89.95 -39.56 -64.82
C ASN A 2 -89.48 -39.29 -63.36
N LYS A 3 -90.35 -39.52 -62.36
CA LYS A 3 -90.10 -39.26 -60.93
C LYS A 3 -88.87 -39.99 -60.37
N LYS A 4 -88.46 -41.13 -60.95
CA LYS A 4 -87.28 -41.90 -60.51
C LYS A 4 -85.94 -41.18 -60.76
N ASN A 5 -85.83 -40.35 -61.80
CA ASN A 5 -84.60 -39.57 -62.09
C ASN A 5 -84.40 -38.36 -61.17
N LYS A 6 -85.42 -37.90 -60.45
CA LYS A 6 -85.28 -36.82 -59.45
C LYS A 6 -84.67 -37.33 -58.14
N PHE A 7 -85.03 -38.53 -57.69
CA PHE A 7 -84.51 -39.09 -56.43
C PHE A 7 -83.03 -39.46 -56.51
N VAL A 8 -82.55 -40.00 -57.64
CA VAL A 8 -81.12 -40.31 -57.83
C VAL A 8 -80.26 -39.04 -57.88
N LYS A 9 -80.75 -37.96 -58.51
CA LYS A 9 -80.03 -36.67 -58.52
C LYS A 9 -79.99 -35.99 -57.15
N ILE A 10 -81.06 -36.09 -56.36
CA ILE A 10 -81.11 -35.55 -54.99
C ILE A 10 -80.20 -36.36 -54.05
N ALA A 11 -80.16 -37.69 -54.19
CA ALA A 11 -79.27 -38.55 -53.40
C ALA A 11 -77.78 -38.32 -53.72
N ALA A 12 -77.43 -38.12 -55.00
CA ALA A 12 -76.06 -37.79 -55.40
C ALA A 12 -75.62 -36.40 -54.90
N LEU A 13 -76.51 -35.39 -54.96
CA LEU A 13 -76.25 -34.06 -54.39
C LEU A 13 -76.12 -34.08 -52.86
N ALA A 14 -76.95 -34.87 -52.16
CA ALA A 14 -76.88 -35.04 -50.72
C ALA A 14 -75.58 -35.76 -50.28
N SER A 15 -75.14 -36.77 -51.04
CA SER A 15 -73.86 -37.45 -50.79
C SER A 15 -72.65 -36.53 -51.01
N ILE A 16 -72.67 -35.68 -52.05
CA ILE A 16 -71.60 -34.70 -52.33
C ILE A 16 -71.56 -33.64 -51.22
N LEU A 17 -72.72 -33.12 -50.79
CA LEU A 17 -72.83 -32.15 -49.69
C LEU A 17 -72.38 -32.72 -48.34
N PHE A 18 -72.64 -34.00 -48.07
CA PHE A 18 -72.19 -34.67 -46.83
C PHE A 18 -70.68 -34.96 -46.84
N SER A 19 -70.11 -35.29 -48.00
CA SER A 19 -68.64 -35.41 -48.14
C SER A 19 -67.91 -34.07 -48.01
N PHE A 20 -68.49 -32.97 -48.51
CA PHE A 20 -67.90 -31.63 -48.40
C PHE A 20 -67.92 -31.09 -46.96
N SER A 21 -68.95 -31.42 -46.17
CA SER A 21 -69.05 -31.00 -44.76
C SER A 21 -68.07 -31.75 -43.84
N LEU A 22 -67.78 -33.02 -44.12
CA LEU A 22 -66.77 -33.79 -43.38
C LEU A 22 -65.36 -33.30 -43.66
N ILE A 23 -65.04 -33.00 -44.92
CA ILE A 23 -63.73 -32.48 -45.33
C ILE A 23 -63.49 -31.10 -44.69
N SER A 24 -64.47 -30.18 -44.72
CA SER A 24 -64.34 -28.85 -44.10
C SER A 24 -64.21 -28.92 -42.57
N LEU A 25 -64.89 -29.86 -41.90
CA LEU A 25 -64.73 -30.07 -40.46
C LEU A 25 -63.35 -30.63 -40.09
N THR A 26 -62.77 -31.52 -40.91
CA THR A 26 -61.39 -32.00 -40.71
C THR A 26 -60.34 -30.90 -40.94
N PHE A 27 -60.51 -30.05 -41.96
CA PHE A 27 -59.62 -28.91 -42.17
C PHE A 27 -59.72 -27.88 -41.03
N ALA A 28 -60.92 -27.57 -40.55
CA ALA A 28 -61.11 -26.65 -39.43
C ALA A 28 -60.41 -27.14 -38.15
N LYS A 29 -60.58 -28.43 -37.79
CA LYS A 29 -59.89 -29.05 -36.64
C LYS A 29 -58.38 -29.10 -36.81
N GLN A 30 -57.89 -29.35 -38.02
CA GLN A 30 -56.46 -29.38 -38.32
C GLN A 30 -55.85 -27.97 -38.18
N THR A 31 -56.52 -26.93 -38.68
CA THR A 31 -56.10 -25.53 -38.54
C THR A 31 -56.09 -25.09 -37.08
N GLU A 32 -57.11 -25.44 -36.29
CA GLU A 32 -57.15 -25.14 -34.85
C GLU A 32 -55.99 -25.80 -34.09
N THR A 33 -55.71 -27.08 -34.39
CA THR A 33 -54.60 -27.82 -33.79
C THR A 33 -53.24 -27.20 -34.17
N GLN A 34 -53.07 -26.74 -35.41
CA GLN A 34 -51.85 -26.06 -35.85
C GLN A 34 -51.66 -24.71 -35.14
N ASN A 35 -52.72 -23.92 -35.01
CA ASN A 35 -52.69 -22.64 -34.29
C ASN A 35 -52.34 -22.82 -32.80
N GLN A 36 -52.92 -23.83 -32.14
CA GLN A 36 -52.58 -24.16 -30.74
C GLN A 36 -51.11 -24.58 -30.59
N ARG A 37 -50.56 -25.34 -31.55
CA ARG A 37 -49.14 -25.73 -31.55
C ARG A 37 -48.21 -24.53 -31.76
N GLN A 38 -48.56 -23.60 -32.65
CA GLN A 38 -47.77 -22.38 -32.88
C GLN A 38 -47.74 -21.51 -31.61
N LEU A 39 -48.90 -21.26 -31.00
CA LEU A 39 -49.00 -20.51 -29.76
C LEU A 39 -48.14 -21.14 -28.64
N LEU A 40 -48.18 -22.47 -28.49
CA LEU A 40 -47.36 -23.17 -27.51
C LEU A 40 -45.86 -23.03 -27.78
N ILE A 41 -45.44 -23.00 -29.05
CA ILE A 41 -44.03 -22.80 -29.43
C ILE A 41 -43.59 -21.37 -29.09
N GLU A 42 -44.39 -20.37 -29.43
CA GLU A 42 -44.12 -18.96 -29.10
C GLU A 42 -44.02 -18.75 -27.59
N THR A 43 -45.00 -19.24 -26.82
CA THR A 43 -44.96 -19.17 -25.35
C THR A 43 -43.73 -19.87 -24.77
N ARG A 44 -43.30 -21.01 -25.34
CA ARG A 44 -42.07 -21.69 -24.90
C ARG A 44 -40.81 -20.90 -25.25
N GLN A 45 -40.77 -20.23 -26.40
CA GLN A 45 -39.64 -19.39 -26.79
C GLN A 45 -39.54 -18.15 -25.90
N GLU A 46 -40.65 -17.46 -25.66
CA GLU A 46 -40.71 -16.32 -24.72
C GLU A 46 -40.27 -16.72 -23.31
N ASN A 47 -40.78 -17.84 -22.80
CA ASN A 47 -40.37 -18.36 -21.49
C ASN A 47 -38.87 -18.70 -21.43
N ARG A 48 -38.29 -19.22 -22.51
CA ARG A 48 -36.84 -19.49 -22.59
C ARG A 48 -36.02 -18.19 -22.61
N ILE A 49 -36.45 -17.19 -23.37
CA ILE A 49 -35.78 -15.89 -23.45
C ILE A 49 -35.86 -15.17 -22.09
N ALA A 50 -37.04 -15.17 -21.45
CA ALA A 50 -37.24 -14.58 -20.12
C ALA A 50 -36.38 -15.30 -19.06
N SER A 51 -36.38 -16.64 -19.05
CA SER A 51 -35.55 -17.42 -18.11
C SER A 51 -34.05 -17.19 -18.32
N GLY A 52 -33.60 -17.07 -19.58
CA GLY A 52 -32.22 -16.75 -19.92
C GLY A 52 -31.81 -15.34 -19.48
N SER A 53 -32.70 -14.35 -19.66
CA SER A 53 -32.48 -12.97 -19.20
C SER A 53 -32.33 -12.90 -17.66
N VAL A 54 -33.20 -13.58 -16.92
CA VAL A 54 -33.13 -13.66 -15.45
C VAL A 54 -31.83 -14.35 -14.98
N ALA A 55 -31.43 -15.45 -15.64
CA ALA A 55 -30.20 -16.14 -15.31
C ALA A 55 -28.96 -15.26 -15.52
N ASN A 56 -28.90 -14.53 -16.64
CA ASN A 56 -27.80 -13.61 -16.93
C ASN A 56 -27.74 -12.45 -15.93
N ALA A 57 -28.89 -11.87 -15.57
CA ALA A 57 -28.97 -10.81 -14.57
C ALA A 57 -28.51 -11.30 -13.18
N ASN A 58 -28.92 -12.50 -12.78
CA ASN A 58 -28.47 -13.12 -11.53
C ASN A 58 -26.96 -13.40 -11.52
N GLN A 59 -26.41 -13.89 -12.62
CA GLN A 59 -24.97 -14.14 -12.75
C GLN A 59 -24.16 -12.85 -12.65
N GLU A 60 -24.60 -11.77 -13.30
CA GLU A 60 -23.94 -10.46 -13.19
C GLU A 60 -24.03 -9.92 -11.76
N ARG A 61 -25.18 -10.05 -11.09
CA ARG A 61 -25.33 -9.66 -9.69
C ARG A 61 -24.37 -10.41 -8.77
N ILE A 62 -24.22 -11.73 -8.96
CA ILE A 62 -23.27 -12.55 -8.19
C ILE A 62 -21.82 -12.09 -8.44
N ARG A 63 -21.46 -11.83 -9.71
CA ARG A 63 -20.14 -11.32 -10.07
C ARG A 63 -19.83 -10.00 -9.37
N LEU A 64 -20.79 -9.07 -9.39
CA LEU A 64 -20.68 -7.77 -8.76
C LEU A 64 -20.60 -7.87 -7.23
N GLN A 65 -21.37 -8.74 -6.60
CA GLN A 65 -21.28 -9.02 -5.16
C GLN A 65 -19.93 -9.60 -4.74
N ASN A 66 -19.40 -10.56 -5.49
CA ASN A 66 -18.08 -11.15 -5.23
C ASN A 66 -16.97 -10.09 -5.36
N LEU A 67 -17.09 -9.21 -6.36
CA LEU A 67 -16.15 -8.13 -6.57
C LEU A 67 -16.20 -7.11 -5.42
N ALA A 68 -17.41 -6.70 -5.02
CA ALA A 68 -17.61 -5.83 -3.85
C ALA A 68 -17.02 -6.43 -2.56
N SER A 69 -17.26 -7.72 -2.30
CA SER A 69 -16.70 -8.43 -1.14
C SER A 69 -15.18 -8.50 -1.18
N THR A 70 -14.58 -8.67 -2.35
CA THR A 70 -13.11 -8.68 -2.51
C THR A 70 -12.54 -7.28 -2.22
N THR A 71 -13.16 -6.23 -2.77
CA THR A 71 -12.75 -4.85 -2.53
C THR A 71 -12.86 -4.48 -1.04
N ASP A 72 -13.93 -4.86 -0.35
CA ASP A 72 -14.10 -4.60 1.09
C ASP A 72 -13.01 -5.27 1.95
N LYS A 73 -12.60 -6.50 1.60
CA LYS A 73 -11.49 -7.19 2.26
C LYS A 73 -10.16 -6.48 2.04
N GLU A 74 -9.88 -6.04 0.82
CA GLU A 74 -8.65 -5.30 0.49
C GLU A 74 -8.60 -3.95 1.22
N ILE A 75 -9.72 -3.22 1.25
CA ILE A 75 -9.86 -1.99 2.03
C ILE A 75 -9.56 -2.25 3.51
N SER A 76 -10.18 -3.27 4.11
CA SER A 76 -10.00 -3.57 5.53
C SER A 76 -8.54 -3.90 5.87
N LYS A 77 -7.87 -4.71 5.03
CA LYS A 77 -6.44 -5.03 5.17
C LYS A 77 -5.55 -3.78 5.05
N ASN A 78 -5.85 -2.90 4.10
CA ASN A 78 -5.08 -1.67 3.89
C ASN A 78 -5.27 -0.69 5.05
N THR A 79 -6.50 -0.54 5.55
CA THR A 79 -6.81 0.27 6.74
C THR A 79 -6.05 -0.25 7.97
N GLU A 80 -6.06 -1.56 8.22
CA GLU A 80 -5.30 -2.17 9.32
C GLU A 80 -3.79 -1.90 9.18
N SER A 81 -3.25 -2.04 7.97
CA SER A 81 -1.83 -1.79 7.69
C SER A 81 -1.45 -0.31 7.95
N LEU A 82 -2.32 0.62 7.57
CA LEU A 82 -2.15 2.06 7.83
C LEU A 82 -2.28 2.40 9.31
N GLN A 83 -3.23 1.80 10.04
CA GLN A 83 -3.35 1.96 11.49
C GLN A 83 -2.12 1.43 12.23
N ASN A 84 -1.60 0.27 11.82
CA ASN A 84 -0.36 -0.27 12.36
C ASN A 84 0.84 0.65 12.09
N LEU A 85 0.93 1.26 10.91
CA LEU A 85 1.94 2.26 10.59
C LEU A 85 1.79 3.51 11.47
N LEU A 86 0.57 4.02 11.63
CA LEU A 86 0.25 5.17 12.48
C LEU A 86 0.70 4.93 13.93
N ASN A 87 0.36 3.76 14.49
CA ASN A 87 0.78 3.37 15.83
C ASN A 87 2.31 3.32 15.97
N ARG A 88 3.01 2.78 14.97
CA ARG A 88 4.48 2.74 14.95
C ARG A 88 5.10 4.14 14.90
N ILE A 89 4.52 5.07 14.13
CA ILE A 89 4.98 6.46 14.04
C ILE A 89 4.78 7.18 15.37
N ASN A 90 3.59 7.07 15.95
CA ASN A 90 3.25 7.73 17.21
C ASN A 90 4.15 7.24 18.36
N ASN A 91 4.45 5.94 18.41
CA ASN A 91 5.34 5.34 19.40
C ASN A 91 6.83 5.54 19.12
N SER A 92 7.21 6.11 17.97
CA SER A 92 8.61 6.31 17.61
C SER A 92 9.22 7.45 18.42
N GLN A 93 10.15 7.17 19.34
CA GLN A 93 10.90 8.22 20.03
C GLN A 93 11.93 8.92 19.13
N ALA A 94 12.29 8.30 18.02
CA ALA A 94 13.25 8.86 17.08
C ALA A 94 12.66 9.99 16.24
N ILE A 95 11.35 10.01 15.97
CA ILE A 95 10.75 11.02 15.09
C ILE A 95 10.30 12.23 15.93
N PRO A 96 10.71 13.46 15.60
CA PRO A 96 10.19 14.68 16.20
C PRO A 96 8.68 14.79 16.09
N GLU A 97 8.04 15.34 17.11
CA GLU A 97 6.57 15.44 17.19
C GLU A 97 5.95 16.17 15.99
N THR A 98 6.60 17.20 15.48
CA THR A 98 6.17 17.93 14.28
C THR A 98 6.13 17.02 13.04
N GLN A 99 7.14 16.17 12.87
CA GLN A 99 7.21 15.21 11.77
C GLN A 99 6.21 14.07 11.96
N LYS A 100 6.01 13.59 13.20
CA LYS A 100 4.95 12.61 13.50
C LYS A 100 3.59 13.14 13.06
N ASN A 101 3.22 14.33 13.53
CA ASN A 101 1.92 14.93 13.23
C ASN A 101 1.70 15.06 11.73
N MET A 102 2.69 15.51 10.98
CA MET A 102 2.60 15.63 9.52
C MET A 102 2.35 14.28 8.84
N ILE A 103 3.09 13.21 9.18
CA ILE A 103 2.92 11.90 8.54
C ILE A 103 1.61 11.25 9.01
N SER A 104 1.28 11.37 10.30
CA SER A 104 0.05 10.86 10.90
C SER A 104 -1.18 11.47 10.23
N GLN A 105 -1.18 12.77 9.92
CA GLN A 105 -2.24 13.42 9.15
C GLN A 105 -2.37 12.84 7.73
N LYS A 106 -1.25 12.62 7.03
CA LYS A 106 -1.26 12.00 5.69
C LYS A 106 -1.84 10.57 5.75
N ILE A 107 -1.43 9.78 6.73
CA ILE A 107 -1.95 8.41 6.95
C ILE A 107 -3.44 8.44 7.27
N GLN A 108 -3.87 9.32 8.18
CA GLN A 108 -5.27 9.43 8.56
C GLN A 108 -6.16 9.84 7.39
N SER A 109 -5.68 10.74 6.52
CA SER A 109 -6.39 11.10 5.29
C SER A 109 -6.60 9.88 4.38
N GLN A 110 -5.60 9.01 4.24
CA GLN A 110 -5.75 7.77 3.46
C GLN A 110 -6.71 6.78 4.12
N ILE A 111 -6.67 6.63 5.45
CA ILE A 111 -7.64 5.81 6.20
C ILE A 111 -9.07 6.30 5.95
N ASN A 112 -9.31 7.60 6.10
CA ASN A 112 -10.64 8.19 5.90
C ASN A 112 -11.13 7.99 4.46
N ASN A 113 -10.24 8.09 3.46
CA ASN A 113 -10.59 7.81 2.07
C ASN A 113 -11.03 6.35 1.87
N LEU A 114 -10.32 5.39 2.46
CA LEU A 114 -10.68 3.97 2.41
C LEU A 114 -12.01 3.67 3.12
N GLU A 115 -12.24 4.27 4.29
CA GLU A 115 -13.50 4.14 5.02
C GLU A 115 -14.68 4.72 4.24
N ASN A 116 -14.49 5.85 3.55
CA ASN A 116 -15.50 6.43 2.66
C ASN A 116 -15.86 5.48 1.51
N ILE A 117 -14.87 4.84 0.88
CA ILE A 117 -15.12 3.83 -0.17
C ILE A 117 -15.89 2.63 0.39
N LYS A 118 -15.51 2.16 1.58
CA LYS A 118 -16.20 1.06 2.26
C LYS A 118 -17.67 1.39 2.52
N ASN A 119 -17.96 2.60 2.98
CA ASN A 119 -19.33 3.06 3.20
C ASN A 119 -20.12 3.14 1.88
N GLN A 120 -19.51 3.59 0.80
CA GLN A 120 -20.13 3.62 -0.52
C GLN A 120 -20.43 2.22 -1.08
N LEU A 121 -19.56 1.23 -0.83
CA LEU A 121 -19.79 -0.18 -1.18
C LEU A 121 -21.01 -0.77 -0.46
N GLY A 122 -21.28 -0.34 0.78
CA GLY A 122 -22.41 -0.83 1.58
C GLY A 122 -23.76 -0.19 1.25
N ASN A 123 -23.75 1.06 0.75
CA ASN A 123 -24.97 1.87 0.58
C ASN A 123 -25.50 1.95 -0.87
N ASN A 124 -24.67 1.71 -1.88
CA ASN A 124 -25.03 1.92 -3.27
C ASN A 124 -25.63 0.66 -3.92
N GLU A 125 -26.57 0.84 -4.86
CA GLU A 125 -26.87 -0.20 -5.85
C GLU A 125 -25.56 -0.57 -6.56
N ILE A 126 -25.16 -1.83 -6.42
CA ILE A 126 -23.86 -2.31 -6.92
C ILE A 126 -23.89 -2.26 -8.45
N SER A 127 -23.26 -1.25 -9.04
CA SER A 127 -23.09 -1.09 -10.48
C SER A 127 -21.63 -1.31 -10.88
N SER A 128 -21.42 -1.77 -12.12
CA SER A 128 -20.08 -2.03 -12.65
C SER A 128 -19.19 -0.78 -12.71
N SER A 129 -19.77 0.39 -12.99
CA SER A 129 -19.06 1.68 -12.98
C SER A 129 -18.63 2.08 -11.57
N SER A 130 -19.54 1.98 -10.58
CA SER A 130 -19.22 2.29 -9.19
C SER A 130 -18.07 1.42 -8.67
N ILE A 131 -18.04 0.13 -9.02
CA ILE A 131 -16.94 -0.73 -8.59
C ILE A 131 -15.63 -0.38 -9.30
N ALA A 132 -15.66 -0.03 -10.57
CA ALA A 132 -14.46 0.36 -11.31
C ALA A 132 -13.81 1.62 -10.71
N ASP A 133 -14.61 2.64 -10.39
CA ASP A 133 -14.13 3.86 -9.75
C ASP A 133 -13.55 3.57 -8.36
N GLN A 134 -14.21 2.72 -7.56
CA GLN A 134 -13.73 2.32 -6.24
C GLN A 134 -12.39 1.56 -6.30
N ARG A 135 -12.23 0.66 -7.30
CA ARG A 135 -10.96 -0.05 -7.51
C ARG A 135 -9.83 0.90 -7.88
N LYS A 136 -10.12 1.92 -8.69
CA LYS A 136 -9.12 2.95 -9.04
C LYS A 136 -8.64 3.70 -7.80
N ILE A 137 -9.56 4.16 -6.95
CA ILE A 137 -9.19 4.86 -5.71
C ILE A 137 -8.38 3.95 -4.77
N MET A 138 -8.74 2.66 -4.68
CA MET A 138 -7.99 1.68 -3.89
C MET A 138 -6.57 1.45 -4.42
N GLU A 139 -6.38 1.43 -5.74
CA GLU A 139 -5.07 1.37 -6.37
C GLU A 139 -4.24 2.62 -6.02
N GLU A 140 -4.83 3.81 -6.10
CA GLU A 140 -4.21 5.08 -5.70
C GLU A 140 -3.80 5.06 -4.22
N THR A 141 -4.64 4.55 -3.31
CA THR A 141 -4.28 4.40 -1.89
C THR A 141 -3.14 3.42 -1.69
N THR A 142 -3.15 2.28 -2.38
CA THR A 142 -2.08 1.28 -2.30
C THR A 142 -0.75 1.86 -2.79
N GLN A 143 -0.79 2.65 -3.85
CA GLN A 143 0.36 3.38 -4.38
C GLN A 143 0.88 4.40 -3.35
N ASN A 144 0.01 5.17 -2.70
CA ASN A 144 0.39 6.11 -1.64
C ASN A 144 1.01 5.41 -0.42
N MET A 145 0.49 4.25 -0.02
CA MET A 145 1.07 3.44 1.06
C MET A 145 2.52 3.05 0.78
N ARG A 146 2.86 2.75 -0.48
CA ARG A 146 4.23 2.42 -0.90
C ARG A 146 5.20 3.58 -0.73
N LEU A 147 4.72 4.82 -0.64
CA LEU A 147 5.54 6.01 -0.39
C LEU A 147 5.59 6.37 1.10
N LEU A 148 4.44 6.31 1.78
CA LEU A 148 4.32 6.68 3.20
C LEU A 148 5.13 5.77 4.14
N VAL A 149 5.15 4.45 3.88
CA VAL A 149 5.89 3.50 4.73
C VAL A 149 7.41 3.77 4.67
N PRO A 150 8.06 3.86 3.48
CA PRO A 150 9.47 4.25 3.40
C PRO A 150 9.75 5.63 3.97
N GLN A 151 8.90 6.63 3.72
CA GLN A 151 9.06 7.99 4.25
C GLN A 151 9.19 7.98 5.79
N ALA A 152 8.28 7.28 6.48
CA ALA A 152 8.32 7.15 7.93
C ALA A 152 9.60 6.45 8.43
N ASN A 153 10.03 5.38 7.75
CA ASN A 153 11.24 4.66 8.10
C ASN A 153 12.52 5.50 7.90
N ILE A 154 12.60 6.27 6.81
CA ILE A 154 13.72 7.16 6.52
C ILE A 154 13.81 8.27 7.57
N LEU A 155 12.68 8.92 7.89
CA LEU A 155 12.64 9.94 8.94
C LEU A 155 13.07 9.38 10.30
N ALA A 156 12.60 8.18 10.67
CA ALA A 156 13.06 7.53 11.89
C ALA A 156 14.57 7.23 11.87
N ALA A 157 15.12 6.78 10.75
CA ALA A 157 16.55 6.51 10.61
C ALA A 157 17.39 7.78 10.67
N ALA A 158 16.99 8.84 9.97
CA ALA A 158 17.71 10.11 9.93
C ALA A 158 17.84 10.72 11.33
N ASN A 159 16.73 10.78 12.06
CA ASN A 159 16.76 11.36 13.40
C ASN A 159 17.56 10.50 14.39
N ARG A 160 17.60 9.16 14.24
CA ARG A 160 18.54 8.32 15.01
C ARG A 160 19.99 8.68 14.71
N ILE A 161 20.34 8.91 13.43
CA ILE A 161 21.67 9.37 13.05
C ILE A 161 21.98 10.70 13.72
N LEU A 162 21.06 11.68 13.67
CA LEU A 162 21.24 12.98 14.34
C LEU A 162 21.48 12.82 15.84
N SER A 163 20.67 12.01 16.53
CA SER A 163 20.84 11.74 17.97
C SER A 163 22.20 11.13 18.29
N VAL A 164 22.64 10.12 17.50
CA VAL A 164 23.97 9.51 17.69
C VAL A 164 25.09 10.49 17.35
N ALA A 165 24.92 11.32 16.33
CA ALA A 165 25.87 12.36 15.99
C ALA A 165 26.03 13.37 17.12
N THR A 166 24.93 13.84 17.72
CA THR A 166 24.95 14.72 18.90
C THR A 166 25.70 14.09 20.07
N MET A 167 25.40 12.83 20.42
CA MET A 167 26.15 12.12 21.47
C MET A 167 27.65 11.99 21.12
N THR A 168 27.97 11.78 19.85
CA THR A 168 29.36 11.68 19.37
C THR A 168 30.07 13.03 19.45
N THR A 169 29.38 14.14 19.16
CA THR A 169 29.89 15.50 19.37
C THR A 169 30.21 15.76 20.84
N GLU A 170 29.36 15.33 21.77
CA GLU A 170 29.64 15.47 23.22
C GLU A 170 30.90 14.69 23.63
N ILE A 171 31.08 13.48 23.10
CA ILE A 171 32.31 12.69 23.32
C ILE A 171 33.51 13.43 22.72
N ALA A 172 33.40 13.93 21.48
CA ALA A 172 34.46 14.68 20.82
C ALA A 172 34.88 15.90 21.67
N ASN A 173 33.93 16.67 22.20
CA ASN A 173 34.22 17.82 23.07
C ASN A 173 35.05 17.43 24.31
N LYS A 174 34.73 16.30 24.95
CA LYS A 174 35.53 15.78 26.08
C LYS A 174 36.94 15.36 25.66
N LEU A 175 37.07 14.74 24.49
CA LEU A 175 38.37 14.37 23.93
C LEU A 175 39.21 15.61 23.61
N GLN A 176 38.59 16.67 23.06
CA GLN A 176 39.27 17.95 22.79
C GLN A 176 39.85 18.56 24.07
N ILE A 177 39.07 18.60 25.16
CA ILE A 177 39.55 19.08 26.47
C ILE A 177 40.81 18.30 26.89
N ARG A 178 40.77 16.97 26.76
CA ARG A 178 41.89 16.12 27.15
C ARG A 178 43.12 16.30 26.27
N ILE A 179 42.93 16.53 24.98
CA ILE A 179 44.03 16.87 24.04
C ILE A 179 44.68 18.18 24.46
N SER A 180 43.90 19.20 24.78
CA SER A 180 44.40 20.50 25.25
C SER A 180 45.18 20.36 26.56
N GLU A 181 44.71 19.55 27.51
CA GLU A 181 45.44 19.24 28.75
C GLU A 181 46.80 18.57 28.46
N MET A 182 46.84 17.59 27.56
CA MET A 182 48.10 16.94 27.15
C MET A 182 49.07 17.95 26.54
N GLN A 183 48.58 18.83 25.66
CA GLN A 183 49.38 19.88 25.04
C GLN A 183 49.95 20.85 26.08
N ASN A 184 49.14 21.28 27.05
CA ASN A 184 49.57 22.17 28.13
C ASN A 184 50.63 21.51 29.03
N ASN A 185 50.60 20.18 29.15
CA ASN A 185 51.62 19.39 29.84
C ASN A 185 52.87 19.11 28.97
N GLY A 186 52.98 19.73 27.79
CA GLY A 186 54.14 19.63 26.90
C GLY A 186 54.16 18.40 25.99
N ALA A 187 53.08 17.61 25.92
CA ALA A 187 53.02 16.47 25.02
C ALA A 187 52.87 16.92 23.55
N ASN A 188 53.50 16.20 22.62
CA ASN A 188 53.24 16.39 21.19
C ASN A 188 51.88 15.77 20.82
N VAL A 189 50.90 16.63 20.54
CA VAL A 189 49.53 16.21 20.21
C VAL A 189 49.23 16.21 18.70
N SER A 190 50.21 16.37 17.81
CA SER A 190 49.96 16.55 16.37
C SER A 190 49.13 15.42 15.74
N SER A 191 49.48 14.15 15.98
CA SER A 191 48.72 13.00 15.47
C SER A 191 47.31 12.91 16.07
N THR A 192 47.20 13.18 17.37
CA THR A 192 45.95 13.18 18.14
C THR A 192 44.98 14.25 17.64
N THR A 193 45.48 15.45 17.33
CA THR A 193 44.72 16.55 16.73
C THR A 193 44.24 16.21 15.33
N ASN A 194 45.05 15.54 14.50
CA ASN A 194 44.62 15.12 13.17
C ASN A 194 43.45 14.13 13.21
N ILE A 195 43.53 13.12 14.10
CA ILE A 195 42.44 12.16 14.30
C ILE A 195 41.18 12.86 14.84
N PHE A 196 41.34 13.80 15.78
CA PHE A 196 40.22 14.59 16.30
C PHE A 196 39.50 15.42 15.23
N ASN A 197 40.26 16.05 14.33
CA ASN A 197 39.69 16.82 13.22
C ASN A 197 38.90 15.92 12.27
N ASP A 198 39.41 14.72 12.00
CA ASP A 198 38.74 13.72 11.16
C ASP A 198 37.43 13.20 11.80
N ILE A 199 37.42 12.94 13.12
CA ILE A 199 36.19 12.64 13.88
C ILE A 199 35.16 13.77 13.70
N SER A 200 35.60 15.02 13.89
CA SER A 200 34.71 16.19 13.82
C SER A 200 34.10 16.36 12.42
N ALA A 201 34.92 16.18 11.37
CA ALA A 201 34.46 16.23 9.99
C ALA A 201 33.41 15.13 9.70
N LYS A 202 33.69 13.87 10.06
CA LYS A 202 32.78 12.74 9.86
C LYS A 202 31.45 12.90 10.62
N VAL A 203 31.49 13.43 11.84
CA VAL A 203 30.26 13.72 12.59
C VAL A 203 29.44 14.82 11.91
N ALA A 204 30.08 15.88 11.41
CA ALA A 204 29.41 16.94 10.68
C ALA A 204 28.80 16.43 9.35
N ASP A 205 29.53 15.59 8.62
CA ASP A 205 29.03 14.96 7.39
C ASP A 205 27.84 14.05 7.68
N ALA A 206 27.89 13.24 8.74
CA ALA A 206 26.76 12.41 9.15
C ALA A 206 25.51 13.23 9.48
N GLN A 207 25.67 14.37 10.16
CA GLN A 207 24.57 15.29 10.45
C GLN A 207 23.98 15.87 9.17
N LYS A 208 24.83 16.29 8.23
CA LYS A 208 24.42 16.81 6.93
C LYS A 208 23.63 15.78 6.13
N MET A 209 24.11 14.53 6.03
CA MET A 209 23.42 13.47 5.30
C MET A 209 22.06 13.14 5.95
N ALA A 210 21.99 13.08 7.28
CA ALA A 210 20.72 12.88 7.96
C ALA A 210 19.72 14.03 7.70
N GLN A 211 20.20 15.27 7.70
CA GLN A 211 19.34 16.43 7.42
C GLN A 211 18.87 16.45 5.97
N ASN A 212 19.71 16.09 5.01
CA ASN A 212 19.32 15.94 3.61
C ASN A 212 18.21 14.89 3.47
N ALA A 213 18.38 13.70 4.08
CA ALA A 213 17.37 12.64 4.05
C ALA A 213 16.02 13.09 4.65
N ILE A 214 16.04 13.91 5.71
CA ILE A 214 14.83 14.54 6.27
C ILE A 214 14.19 15.46 5.25
N ASN A 215 14.96 16.39 4.68
CA ASN A 215 14.45 17.40 3.74
C ASN A 215 13.84 16.75 2.49
N GLU A 216 14.52 15.76 1.92
CA GLU A 216 14.02 15.00 0.77
C GLU A 216 12.73 14.24 1.10
N SER A 217 12.65 13.65 2.30
CA SER A 217 11.47 12.90 2.73
C SER A 217 10.27 13.80 3.05
N GLN A 218 10.47 15.02 3.54
CA GLN A 218 9.37 15.92 3.91
C GLN A 218 8.54 16.37 2.70
N ASN A 219 9.17 16.49 1.53
CA ASN A 219 8.56 16.97 0.29
C ASN A 219 7.67 15.94 -0.42
N ILE A 220 7.61 14.71 0.07
CA ILE A 220 6.79 13.64 -0.54
C ILE A 220 5.32 13.93 -0.30
N THR A 221 4.57 14.05 -1.40
CA THR A 221 3.14 14.35 -1.41
C THR A 221 2.37 13.10 -1.83
N ALA A 222 2.19 12.18 -0.89
CA ALA A 222 1.29 11.04 -1.07
C ALA A 222 -0.18 11.50 -1.02
N THR A 223 -0.67 12.11 -2.11
CA THR A 223 -2.07 12.52 -2.28
C THR A 223 -2.79 11.58 -3.26
N SER A 224 -4.12 11.56 -3.26
CA SER A 224 -4.90 10.64 -4.11
C SER A 224 -4.82 10.94 -5.61
N THR A 225 -4.23 12.07 -6.02
CA THR A 225 -4.17 12.51 -7.44
C THR A 225 -2.77 12.48 -8.03
N THR A 226 -1.81 11.83 -7.37
CA THR A 226 -0.39 11.87 -7.76
C THR A 226 -0.17 11.23 -9.13
N ILE A 227 0.06 12.05 -10.16
CA ILE A 227 0.38 11.61 -11.53
C ILE A 227 1.63 10.72 -11.49
N ALA A 228 1.70 9.69 -12.34
CA ALA A 228 2.82 8.72 -12.40
C ALA A 228 4.22 9.37 -12.41
N ALA A 229 4.35 10.57 -13.00
CA ALA A 229 5.58 11.36 -12.97
C ALA A 229 5.99 11.78 -11.54
N GLN A 230 5.04 12.27 -10.73
CA GLN A 230 5.28 12.65 -9.34
C GLN A 230 5.60 11.42 -8.48
N MET A 231 4.92 10.29 -8.69
CA MET A 231 5.28 9.05 -8.00
C MET A 231 6.72 8.60 -8.28
N LYS A 232 7.16 8.74 -9.53
CA LYS A 232 8.55 8.43 -9.92
C LYS A 232 9.53 9.39 -9.25
N ALA A 233 9.20 10.69 -9.20
CA ALA A 233 10.01 11.69 -8.51
C ALA A 233 10.11 11.39 -7.00
N ASP A 234 8.98 11.14 -6.33
CA ASP A 234 8.93 10.79 -4.91
C ASP A 234 9.69 9.50 -4.60
N THR A 235 9.57 8.50 -5.47
CA THR A 235 10.35 7.26 -5.35
C THR A 235 11.85 7.52 -5.47
N SER A 236 12.27 8.38 -6.41
CA SER A 236 13.67 8.78 -6.56
C SER A 236 14.17 9.56 -5.34
N ALA A 237 13.34 10.45 -4.77
CA ALA A 237 13.67 11.19 -3.56
C ALA A 237 13.86 10.24 -2.36
N LEU A 238 12.97 9.24 -2.19
CA LEU A 238 13.13 8.21 -1.16
C LEU A 238 14.41 7.37 -1.35
N GLN A 239 14.81 7.09 -2.59
CA GLN A 239 16.04 6.37 -2.88
C GLN A 239 17.28 7.20 -2.55
N SER A 240 17.28 8.49 -2.92
CA SER A 240 18.32 9.45 -2.56
C SER A 240 18.45 9.54 -1.04
N ALA A 241 17.33 9.74 -0.35
CA ALA A 241 17.32 9.89 1.10
C ALA A 241 17.86 8.64 1.80
N ARG A 242 17.54 7.45 1.26
CA ARG A 242 18.11 6.19 1.76
C ARG A 242 19.62 6.11 1.55
N ALA A 243 20.14 6.59 0.42
CA ALA A 243 21.59 6.62 0.18
C ALA A 243 22.29 7.54 1.20
N ASP A 244 21.70 8.70 1.49
CA ASP A 244 22.21 9.62 2.51
C ASP A 244 22.19 8.99 3.91
N ILE A 245 21.14 8.26 4.29
CA ILE A 245 21.11 7.48 5.54
C ILE A 245 22.29 6.51 5.64
N VAL A 246 22.58 5.79 4.55
CA VAL A 246 23.69 4.82 4.51
C VAL A 246 25.04 5.52 4.62
N ALA A 247 25.22 6.65 3.93
CA ALA A 247 26.43 7.47 4.02
C ALA A 247 26.65 7.97 5.45
N GLY A 248 25.64 8.62 6.06
CA GLY A 248 25.76 9.14 7.42
C GLY A 248 26.01 8.05 8.47
N GLN A 249 25.44 6.85 8.29
CA GLN A 249 25.78 5.70 9.16
C GLN A 249 27.25 5.29 9.03
N LYS A 250 27.78 5.25 7.81
CA LYS A 250 29.19 4.90 7.56
C LYS A 250 30.14 5.92 8.16
N ASP A 251 29.79 7.20 8.10
CA ASP A 251 30.60 8.27 8.70
C ASP A 251 30.63 8.16 10.23
N LEU A 252 29.49 7.90 10.89
CA LEU A 252 29.45 7.66 12.34
C LEU A 252 30.22 6.40 12.75
N GLN A 253 30.14 5.32 11.95
CA GLN A 253 30.93 4.12 12.21
C GLN A 253 32.44 4.39 12.11
N SER A 254 32.84 5.22 11.15
CA SER A 254 34.23 5.62 10.96
C SER A 254 34.70 6.51 12.11
N ALA A 255 33.94 7.56 12.45
CA ALA A 255 34.20 8.43 13.59
C ALA A 255 34.34 7.63 14.90
N ARG A 256 33.51 6.60 15.12
CA ARG A 256 33.64 5.70 16.27
C ARG A 256 34.98 4.94 16.29
N LYS A 257 35.45 4.46 15.14
CA LYS A 257 36.77 3.79 15.06
C LYS A 257 37.89 4.75 15.38
N ASP A 258 37.81 5.97 14.87
CA ASP A 258 38.81 7.01 15.09
C ASP A 258 38.83 7.45 16.56
N ILE A 259 37.68 7.56 17.22
CA ILE A 259 37.57 7.75 18.68
C ILE A 259 38.30 6.62 19.42
N GLY A 260 38.10 5.36 18.99
CA GLY A 260 38.79 4.22 19.58
C GLY A 260 40.31 4.27 19.41
N GLN A 261 40.81 4.79 18.28
CA GLN A 261 42.24 5.02 18.07
C GLN A 261 42.74 6.17 18.96
N LEU A 262 42.00 7.27 19.01
CA LEU A 262 42.30 8.45 19.80
C LEU A 262 42.43 8.12 21.29
N LEU A 263 41.51 7.31 21.83
CA LEU A 263 41.55 6.85 23.22
C LEU A 263 42.81 6.05 23.55
N LYS A 264 43.36 5.27 22.60
CA LYS A 264 44.63 4.54 22.82
C LYS A 264 45.83 5.47 22.91
N PHE A 265 45.81 6.60 22.19
CA PHE A 265 46.86 7.62 22.29
C PHE A 265 46.76 8.42 23.59
N ILE A 266 45.54 8.75 24.02
CA ILE A 266 45.30 9.53 25.24
C ILE A 266 45.57 8.69 26.50
N PHE A 267 45.22 7.40 26.47
CA PHE A 267 45.37 6.48 27.60
C PHE A 267 46.26 5.29 27.22
N PRO A 268 47.56 5.50 26.99
CA PRO A 268 48.48 4.44 26.61
C PRO A 268 48.69 3.47 27.78
N ASN A 269 47.90 2.40 27.81
CA ASN A 269 48.01 1.26 28.74
C ASN A 269 48.10 1.62 30.24
N GLU A 270 46.94 1.89 30.84
CA GLU A 270 46.72 1.90 32.30
C GLU A 270 47.26 0.64 33.01
N LYS A 271 47.45 -0.47 32.27
CA LYS A 271 48.05 -1.72 32.77
C LYS A 271 49.52 -1.62 33.21
N GLN A 272 50.28 -0.60 32.81
CA GLN A 272 51.68 -0.47 33.23
C GLN A 272 51.83 0.20 34.61
N VAL A 273 50.87 1.02 35.03
CA VAL A 273 50.97 1.77 36.30
C VAL A 273 50.65 0.90 37.51
N MET A 274 49.80 -0.13 37.37
CA MET A 274 49.51 -1.06 38.47
C MET A 274 50.66 -2.06 38.75
N LYS A 275 51.61 -2.26 37.83
CA LYS A 275 52.72 -3.21 38.05
C LYS A 275 53.91 -2.62 38.80
N THR A 276 54.03 -1.29 38.85
CA THR A 276 55.12 -0.61 39.60
C THR A 276 54.73 -0.28 41.04
N ALA A 277 53.44 -0.32 41.39
CA ALA A 277 52.95 0.01 42.73
C ALA A 277 53.03 -1.14 43.75
N SER A 278 53.37 -2.38 43.37
CA SER A 278 53.45 -3.53 44.29
C SER A 278 54.87 -3.89 44.76
N GLY A 279 55.89 -3.09 44.45
CA GLY A 279 57.30 -3.43 44.67
C GLY A 279 57.93 -2.99 45.99
N THR A 280 57.32 -2.10 46.77
CA THR A 280 57.93 -1.58 48.00
C THR A 280 57.28 -2.22 49.23
N GLN A 281 57.69 -3.45 49.57
CA GLN A 281 57.49 -3.94 50.94
C GLN A 281 58.37 -3.11 51.88
N PRO A 282 57.81 -2.42 52.90
CA PRO A 282 58.61 -1.80 53.93
C PRO A 282 59.32 -2.90 54.72
N ASN A 283 60.66 -2.88 54.65
CA ASN A 283 61.52 -3.74 55.42
C ASN A 283 61.47 -3.26 56.88
N ASN A 284 60.58 -3.84 57.69
CA ASN A 284 60.60 -3.65 59.13
C ASN A 284 61.82 -4.36 59.70
N LYS A 285 62.76 -3.57 60.22
CA LYS A 285 63.79 -4.03 61.16
C LYS A 285 63.20 -4.19 62.55
#